data_AF-A0A9P4H0U4-F1
#
_entry.id   AF-A0A9P4H0U4-F1
#
_cell.length_a   1.000
_cell.length_b   1.000
_cell.length_c   1.000
_cell.angle_alpha   90.00
_cell.angle_beta   90.00
_cell.angle_gamma   90.00
#
_symmetry.space_group_name_H-M   'P 1'
#
loop_
_entity.id
_entity.type
_entity.pdbx_description
1 polymer ?
#
loop_
_entity_poly.entity_id
_entity_poly.type
_entity_poly.pdbx_seq_one_letter_code
_entity_poly.pdbx_strand_id
1 'polypeptide(L)'
;MGLVDDDDDMPQLSGSALDALKEFYGERDARLKQFEELKGKAEDDFEGKLSMEAFTEDWNASQFWYNDETATTLARQLLDGATDETKIAVVSAPSAFIQLKNLMASGEYKCRPEIKLLEFDERFAVFKEFVRYDFEKAIQLPAEMKGAYDHIICDPPFLSEDCQTKAALTVRWLAKSWTADSLRLIVCTGERMEGLVTSKLYGKVGTKTSNYEIMHAKGLSNEFRCYANFECDGWKWAKQ
;
A
#
# COMPACT_ATOMS: atom_id res chain seq x y z
N MET A 1 12.40 61.21 -37.99
CA MET A 1 11.05 61.43 -37.42
C MET A 1 10.16 60.40 -38.08
N GLY A 2 9.49 59.55 -37.29
CA GLY A 2 8.78 58.37 -37.79
C GLY A 2 8.30 57.50 -36.64
N LEU A 3 7.04 57.69 -36.28
CA LEU A 3 6.13 56.71 -35.66
C LEU A 3 5.31 56.11 -36.83
N VAL A 4 4.51 55.04 -36.77
CA VAL A 4 4.02 54.08 -35.75
C VAL A 4 4.06 52.68 -36.44
N ASP A 5 3.65 51.52 -35.92
CA ASP A 5 3.00 51.05 -34.66
C ASP A 5 3.91 49.92 -34.07
N ASP A 6 3.83 49.37 -32.84
CA ASP A 6 2.85 49.30 -31.73
C ASP A 6 1.82 48.12 -31.75
N ASP A 7 2.01 47.20 -30.77
CA ASP A 7 1.19 46.05 -30.27
C ASP A 7 0.92 44.73 -31.06
N ASP A 8 0.60 43.71 -30.26
CA ASP A 8 0.05 42.36 -30.55
C ASP A 8 0.78 41.39 -31.51
N ASP A 9 1.73 40.61 -30.95
CA ASP A 9 1.91 39.20 -31.32
C ASP A 9 2.12 38.35 -30.05
N MET A 10 1.17 38.45 -29.10
CA MET A 10 1.10 37.54 -27.96
C MET A 10 0.88 36.11 -28.49
N PRO A 11 1.72 35.12 -28.12
CA PRO A 11 1.64 33.77 -28.69
C PRO A 11 0.34 33.07 -28.28
N GLN A 12 -0.64 33.09 -29.20
CA GLN A 12 -1.94 32.47 -28.97
C GLN A 12 -1.81 30.94 -29.01
N LEU A 13 -2.38 30.28 -28.00
CA LEU A 13 -2.47 28.82 -27.97
C LEU A 13 -3.31 28.32 -29.15
N SER A 14 -2.82 27.31 -29.86
CA SER A 14 -3.60 26.65 -30.91
C SER A 14 -4.90 26.06 -30.34
N GLY A 15 -5.94 25.88 -31.16
CA GLY A 15 -7.19 25.26 -30.71
C GLY A 15 -6.97 23.91 -30.00
N SER A 16 -6.08 23.09 -30.57
CA SER A 16 -5.63 21.82 -29.95
C SER A 16 -4.98 21.98 -28.58
N ALA A 17 -4.19 23.04 -28.35
CA ALA A 17 -3.58 23.32 -27.06
C ALA A 17 -4.58 23.91 -26.06
N LEU A 18 -5.55 24.72 -26.52
CA LEU A 18 -6.65 25.22 -25.69
C LEU A 18 -7.58 24.08 -25.25
N ASP A 19 -7.88 23.12 -26.11
CA ASP A 19 -8.76 22.00 -25.78
C ASP A 19 -8.07 21.00 -24.84
N ALA A 20 -6.79 20.66 -25.10
CA ALA A 20 -5.99 19.87 -24.15
C ALA A 20 -5.82 20.56 -22.78
N LEU A 21 -5.75 21.90 -22.75
CA LEU A 21 -5.69 22.66 -21.49
C LEU A 21 -7.03 22.65 -20.73
N LYS A 22 -8.18 22.69 -21.43
CA LYS A 22 -9.50 22.51 -20.82
C LYS A 22 -9.68 21.10 -20.26
N GLU A 23 -9.25 20.08 -21.01
CA GLU A 23 -9.27 18.68 -20.59
C GLU A 23 -8.44 18.48 -19.32
N PHE A 24 -7.18 18.95 -19.30
CA PHE A 24 -6.31 18.94 -18.13
C PHE A 24 -6.91 19.67 -16.90
N TYR A 25 -7.55 20.83 -17.08
CA TYR A 25 -8.23 21.51 -15.97
C TYR A 25 -9.48 20.73 -15.50
N GLY A 26 -10.25 20.13 -16.41
CA GLY A 26 -11.40 19.28 -16.07
C GLY A 26 -11.00 18.04 -15.28
N GLU A 27 -9.95 17.34 -15.70
CA GLU A 27 -9.35 16.21 -14.97
C GLU A 27 -8.85 16.62 -13.59
N ARG A 28 -8.12 17.74 -13.51
CA ARG A 28 -7.60 18.28 -12.23
C ARG A 28 -8.73 18.59 -11.26
N ASP A 29 -9.79 19.27 -11.73
CA ASP A 29 -10.87 19.74 -10.86
C ASP A 29 -11.79 18.58 -10.44
N ALA A 30 -11.99 17.57 -11.30
CA ALA A 30 -12.62 16.31 -10.92
C ALA A 30 -11.78 15.54 -9.89
N ARG A 31 -10.45 15.45 -10.08
CA ARG A 31 -9.53 14.81 -9.13
C ARG A 31 -9.48 15.53 -7.78
N LEU A 32 -9.51 16.86 -7.76
CA LEU A 32 -9.62 17.66 -6.54
C LEU A 32 -10.91 17.36 -5.78
N LYS A 33 -12.07 17.38 -6.47
CA LYS A 33 -13.36 17.06 -5.85
C LYS A 33 -13.41 15.63 -5.29
N GLN A 34 -12.89 14.65 -6.04
CA GLN A 34 -12.77 13.27 -5.55
C GLN A 34 -11.85 13.17 -4.33
N PHE A 35 -10.73 13.91 -4.32
CA PHE A 35 -9.81 13.95 -3.19
C PHE A 35 -10.46 14.58 -1.94
N GLU A 36 -11.25 15.65 -2.08
CA GLU A 36 -12.01 16.24 -0.98
C GLU A 36 -13.09 15.28 -0.43
N GLU A 37 -13.85 14.62 -1.31
CA GLU A 37 -14.87 13.61 -0.95
C GLU A 37 -14.29 12.34 -0.32
N LEU A 38 -13.01 12.02 -0.60
CA LEU A 38 -12.26 10.95 0.06
C LEU A 38 -11.65 11.43 1.38
N LYS A 39 -11.09 12.65 1.43
CA LYS A 39 -10.48 13.23 2.63
C LYS A 39 -11.47 13.38 3.77
N GLY A 40 -12.69 13.86 3.51
CA GLY A 40 -13.75 13.96 4.52
C GLY A 40 -14.22 12.62 5.10
N LYS A 41 -13.77 11.49 4.55
CA LYS A 41 -13.95 10.13 5.09
C LYS A 41 -12.68 9.58 5.75
N ALA A 42 -11.51 10.14 5.41
CA ALA A 42 -10.18 9.67 5.81
C ALA A 42 -9.61 10.36 7.05
N GLU A 43 -10.22 11.47 7.49
CA GLU A 43 -9.83 12.20 8.70
C GLU A 43 -9.99 11.34 9.97
N ASP A 44 -9.09 11.52 10.94
CA ASP A 44 -8.98 10.62 12.11
C ASP A 44 -10.21 10.64 13.04
N ASP A 45 -11.01 11.71 12.97
CA ASP A 45 -12.25 11.89 13.74
C ASP A 45 -13.50 11.34 13.01
N PHE A 46 -13.33 10.60 11.90
CA PHE A 46 -14.43 10.01 11.15
C PHE A 46 -15.09 8.86 11.94
N GLU A 47 -16.29 9.09 12.47
CA GLU A 47 -17.08 8.10 13.25
C GLU A 47 -17.57 6.88 12.44
N GLY A 48 -17.30 6.82 11.13
CA GLY A 48 -17.74 5.76 10.22
C GLY A 48 -16.67 4.70 9.93
N LYS A 49 -17.10 3.56 9.36
CA LYS A 49 -16.17 2.55 8.82
C LYS A 49 -15.62 3.01 7.46
N LEU A 50 -14.31 3.01 7.29
CA LEU A 50 -13.65 3.15 5.99
C LEU A 50 -13.89 1.91 5.12
N SER A 51 -14.18 2.12 3.84
CA SER A 51 -14.45 1.06 2.85
C SER A 51 -13.53 1.18 1.63
N MET A 52 -13.05 0.04 1.12
CA MET A 52 -12.29 -0.04 -0.14
C MET A 52 -13.14 0.28 -1.38
N GLU A 53 -14.48 0.30 -1.27
CA GLU A 53 -15.38 0.69 -2.37
C GLU A 53 -15.12 2.12 -2.87
N ALA A 54 -14.55 2.98 -2.02
CA ALA A 54 -14.18 4.35 -2.38
C ALA A 54 -12.93 4.42 -3.29
N PHE A 55 -12.17 3.33 -3.42
CA PHE A 55 -10.92 3.24 -4.18
C PHE A 55 -11.07 2.17 -5.28
N THR A 56 -11.46 2.56 -6.49
CA THR A 56 -11.73 1.59 -7.58
C THR A 56 -10.43 0.98 -8.14
N GLU A 57 -10.28 -0.35 -8.07
CA GLU A 57 -9.16 -1.10 -8.67
C GLU A 57 -8.83 -0.67 -10.12
N ASP A 58 -7.56 -0.36 -10.39
CA ASP A 58 -6.98 -0.33 -11.73
C ASP A 58 -6.17 -1.61 -12.02
N TRP A 59 -6.63 -2.37 -13.02
CA TRP A 59 -5.99 -3.62 -13.44
C TRP A 59 -4.66 -3.40 -14.17
N ASN A 60 -4.41 -2.21 -14.73
CA ASN A 60 -3.12 -1.88 -15.38
C ASN A 60 -2.02 -1.68 -14.33
N ALA A 61 -2.37 -1.10 -13.18
CA ALA A 61 -1.54 -1.06 -11.98
C ALA A 61 -1.54 -2.40 -11.19
N SER A 62 -2.23 -3.45 -11.68
CA SER A 62 -2.44 -4.74 -11.00
C SER A 62 -3.00 -4.63 -9.59
N GLN A 63 -3.93 -3.70 -9.38
CA GLN A 63 -4.68 -3.56 -8.13
C GLN A 63 -5.77 -4.63 -8.02
N PHE A 64 -5.63 -5.51 -7.03
CA PHE A 64 -6.66 -6.47 -6.65
C PHE A 64 -6.88 -6.37 -5.15
N TRP A 65 -8.08 -6.00 -4.72
CA TRP A 65 -8.33 -5.73 -3.30
C TRP A 65 -8.74 -7.00 -2.56
N TYR A 66 -8.14 -7.25 -1.39
CA TYR A 66 -8.64 -8.27 -0.47
C TYR A 66 -10.11 -8.00 -0.09
N ASN A 67 -10.85 -9.08 0.21
CA ASN A 67 -12.14 -8.96 0.86
C ASN A 67 -11.98 -8.49 2.34
N ASP A 68 -13.07 -8.03 2.94
CA ASP A 68 -13.06 -7.47 4.29
C ASP A 68 -12.54 -8.44 5.36
N GLU A 69 -12.81 -9.74 5.21
CA GLU A 69 -12.36 -10.80 6.14
C GLU A 69 -10.85 -11.03 6.08
N THR A 70 -10.30 -11.15 4.87
CA THR A 70 -8.86 -11.29 4.62
C THR A 70 -8.11 -10.05 5.11
N ALA A 71 -8.58 -8.86 4.70
CA ALA A 71 -7.99 -7.59 5.13
C ALA A 71 -8.02 -7.41 6.65
N THR A 72 -9.14 -7.78 7.31
CA THR A 72 -9.26 -7.72 8.78
C THR A 72 -8.34 -8.73 9.46
N THR A 73 -8.23 -9.96 8.95
CA THR A 73 -7.38 -11.00 9.53
C THR A 73 -5.90 -10.60 9.49
N LEU A 74 -5.44 -10.07 8.36
CA LEU A 74 -4.09 -9.56 8.16
C LEU A 74 -3.81 -8.33 9.05
N ALA A 75 -4.74 -7.37 9.09
CA ALA A 75 -4.63 -6.18 9.95
C ALA A 75 -4.54 -6.55 11.44
N ARG A 76 -5.33 -7.53 11.91
CA ARG A 76 -5.23 -8.05 13.28
C ARG A 76 -3.86 -8.64 13.59
N GLN A 77 -3.23 -9.34 12.64
CA GLN A 77 -1.88 -9.90 12.86
C GLN A 77 -0.79 -8.82 12.90
N LEU A 78 -1.02 -7.65 12.31
CA LEU A 78 -0.11 -6.49 12.41
C LEU A 78 -0.28 -5.71 13.72
N LEU A 79 -1.43 -5.82 14.39
CA LEU A 79 -1.68 -5.26 15.71
C LEU A 79 -1.41 -6.25 16.85
N ASP A 80 -1.28 -7.54 16.56
CA ASP A 80 -0.94 -8.57 17.54
C ASP A 80 0.43 -8.29 18.19
N GLY A 81 0.44 -8.14 19.52
CA GLY A 81 1.63 -7.77 20.30
C GLY A 81 2.12 -6.33 20.10
N ALA A 82 1.44 -5.47 19.32
CA ALA A 82 1.88 -4.10 19.07
C ALA A 82 1.69 -3.18 20.28
N THR A 83 2.68 -2.32 20.53
CA THR A 83 2.70 -1.27 21.56
C THR A 83 2.64 0.13 20.94
N ASP A 84 2.61 1.18 21.77
CA ASP A 84 2.66 2.57 21.31
C ASP A 84 3.99 2.93 20.59
N GLU A 85 5.08 2.21 20.90
CA GLU A 85 6.39 2.37 20.27
C GLU A 85 6.57 1.53 18.99
N THR A 86 5.63 0.63 18.69
CA THR A 86 5.73 -0.29 17.55
C THR A 86 5.50 0.46 16.24
N LYS A 87 6.30 0.17 15.22
CA LYS A 87 6.12 0.74 13.87
C LYS A 87 5.68 -0.31 12.86
N ILE A 88 4.59 -0.01 12.15
CA ILE A 88 3.92 -0.86 11.16
C ILE A 88 4.06 -0.25 9.76
N ALA A 89 4.64 -1.00 8.82
CA ALA A 89 4.63 -0.64 7.40
C ALA A 89 3.68 -1.54 6.60
N VAL A 90 2.81 -0.92 5.80
CA VAL A 90 1.96 -1.58 4.82
C VAL A 90 2.48 -1.24 3.44
N VAL A 91 3.08 -2.21 2.75
CA VAL A 91 3.67 -2.01 1.41
C VAL A 91 2.76 -2.62 0.35
N SER A 92 2.15 -1.76 -0.48
CA SER A 92 1.29 -2.15 -1.61
C SER A 92 0.05 -3.02 -1.25
N ALA A 93 -0.40 -2.99 0.00
CA ALA A 93 -1.52 -3.81 0.52
C ALA A 93 -2.63 -2.94 1.16
N PRO A 94 -3.33 -2.08 0.41
CA PRO A 94 -4.10 -0.96 0.96
C PRO A 94 -5.38 -1.42 1.68
N SER A 95 -5.99 -2.55 1.29
CA SER A 95 -7.10 -3.14 2.03
C SER A 95 -6.74 -3.44 3.49
N ALA A 96 -5.53 -3.93 3.76
CA ALA A 96 -5.05 -4.18 5.11
C ALA A 96 -4.83 -2.88 5.90
N PHE A 97 -4.37 -1.79 5.25
CA PHE A 97 -4.29 -0.47 5.87
C PHE A 97 -5.67 0.10 6.24
N ILE A 98 -6.68 -0.05 5.36
CA ILE A 98 -8.04 0.40 5.65
C ILE A 98 -8.63 -0.36 6.86
N GLN A 99 -8.45 -1.68 6.95
CA GLN A 99 -8.90 -2.42 8.12
C GLN A 99 -8.03 -2.16 9.37
N LEU A 100 -6.74 -1.82 9.25
CA LEU A 100 -5.97 -1.26 10.36
C LEU A 100 -6.63 0.01 10.90
N LYS A 101 -6.88 1.03 10.06
CA LYS A 101 -7.55 2.27 10.51
C LYS A 101 -8.90 1.98 11.18
N ASN A 102 -9.71 1.07 10.63
CA ASN A 102 -10.98 0.65 11.24
C ASN A 102 -10.82 -0.01 12.63
N LEU A 103 -9.86 -0.93 12.81
CA LEU A 103 -9.59 -1.60 14.10
C LEU A 103 -8.99 -0.66 15.16
N MET A 104 -8.32 0.41 14.71
CA MET A 104 -7.80 1.45 15.59
C MET A 104 -8.89 2.43 16.05
N ALA A 105 -9.83 2.75 15.14
CA ALA A 105 -10.99 3.60 15.43
C ALA A 105 -12.06 2.88 16.30
N SER A 106 -12.22 1.57 16.18
CA SER A 106 -13.22 0.80 16.95
C SER A 106 -12.97 0.78 18.47
N GLY A 107 -11.79 1.18 18.92
CA GLY A 107 -11.39 1.14 20.33
C GLY A 107 -11.06 -0.27 20.86
N GLU A 108 -11.08 -1.30 20.01
CA GLU A 108 -10.70 -2.67 20.37
C GLU A 108 -9.21 -2.74 20.77
N TYR A 109 -8.35 -2.04 20.04
CA TYR A 109 -6.93 -1.88 20.34
C TYR A 109 -6.70 -0.55 21.07
N LYS A 110 -5.97 -0.61 22.20
CA LYS A 110 -5.69 0.57 23.06
C LYS A 110 -4.38 1.28 22.73
N CYS A 111 -3.37 0.54 22.27
CA CYS A 111 -2.13 1.11 21.78
C CYS A 111 -2.36 1.98 20.53
N ARG A 112 -1.40 2.82 20.17
CA ARG A 112 -1.40 3.73 19.02
C ARG A 112 -0.06 3.67 18.27
N PRO A 113 0.33 2.49 17.73
CA PRO A 113 1.55 2.33 16.93
C PRO A 113 1.61 3.29 15.73
N GLU A 114 2.82 3.62 15.27
CA GLU A 114 3.01 4.38 14.03
C GLU A 114 2.70 3.49 12.82
N ILE A 115 1.75 3.89 11.98
CA ILE A 115 1.39 3.19 10.75
C ILE A 115 1.83 4.04 9.54
N LYS A 116 2.41 3.40 8.53
CA LYS A 116 2.64 3.99 7.19
C LYS A 116 2.11 3.09 6.08
N LEU A 117 1.49 3.70 5.09
CA LEU A 117 1.04 3.07 3.85
C LEU A 117 1.97 3.50 2.71
N LEU A 118 2.78 2.57 2.20
CA LEU A 118 3.63 2.76 1.05
C LEU A 118 2.87 2.33 -0.20
N GLU A 119 2.36 3.31 -0.96
CA GLU A 119 1.47 3.07 -2.11
C GLU A 119 1.85 3.83 -3.37
N PHE A 120 1.57 3.21 -4.52
CA PHE A 120 1.68 3.87 -5.83
C PHE A 120 0.48 4.79 -6.09
N ASP A 121 -0.69 4.42 -5.54
CA ASP A 121 -1.95 5.07 -5.83
C ASP A 121 -2.16 6.35 -5.00
N GLU A 122 -2.02 7.49 -5.66
CA GLU A 122 -2.15 8.81 -5.06
C GLU A 122 -3.58 9.16 -4.60
N ARG A 123 -4.59 8.31 -4.83
CA ARG A 123 -5.91 8.45 -4.18
C ARG A 123 -5.80 8.21 -2.66
N PHE A 124 -4.85 7.38 -2.22
CA PHE A 124 -4.58 7.17 -0.80
C PHE A 124 -3.82 8.33 -0.13
N ALA A 125 -3.38 9.35 -0.88
CA ALA A 125 -2.74 10.55 -0.32
C ALA A 125 -3.69 11.43 0.52
N VAL A 126 -4.96 11.06 0.66
CA VAL A 126 -5.89 11.61 1.66
C VAL A 126 -5.51 11.22 3.10
N PHE A 127 -4.76 10.13 3.29
CA PHE A 127 -4.30 9.65 4.59
C PHE A 127 -2.94 10.25 4.95
N LYS A 128 -2.79 10.76 6.18
CA LYS A 128 -1.51 11.27 6.72
C LYS A 128 -0.42 10.19 6.84
N GLU A 129 -0.83 8.93 6.81
CA GLU A 129 0.03 7.75 6.84
C GLU A 129 0.60 7.40 5.45
N PHE A 130 0.09 8.00 4.37
CA PHE A 130 0.52 7.73 3.00
C PHE A 130 1.95 8.18 2.72
N VAL A 131 2.69 7.32 2.03
CA VAL A 131 4.02 7.58 1.48
C VAL A 131 3.98 7.12 0.02
N ARG A 132 4.22 8.05 -0.91
CA ARG A 132 4.27 7.73 -2.33
C ARG A 132 5.42 6.76 -2.60
N TYR A 133 5.06 5.54 -3.00
CA TYR A 133 5.97 4.44 -3.27
C TYR A 133 5.92 4.08 -4.76
N ASP A 134 7.04 3.56 -5.25
CA ASP A 134 7.21 3.07 -6.61
C ASP A 134 8.28 1.97 -6.53
N PHE A 135 7.90 0.74 -6.86
CA PHE A 135 8.79 -0.42 -6.68
C PHE A 135 10.00 -0.37 -7.63
N GLU A 136 9.90 0.29 -8.79
CA GLU A 136 11.06 0.61 -9.65
C GLU A 136 12.08 1.50 -8.94
N LYS A 137 11.63 2.26 -7.94
CA LYS A 137 12.42 3.17 -7.11
C LYS A 137 12.49 2.71 -5.65
N ALA A 138 12.44 1.39 -5.41
CA ALA A 138 12.33 0.68 -4.13
C ALA A 138 12.80 1.42 -2.84
N ILE A 139 13.98 2.06 -2.86
CA ILE A 139 14.59 2.74 -1.69
C ILE A 139 14.68 4.27 -1.80
N GLN A 140 13.96 4.90 -2.74
CA GLN A 140 13.75 6.36 -2.79
C GLN A 140 12.62 6.76 -1.82
N LEU A 141 12.87 6.54 -0.53
CA LEU A 141 11.92 6.76 0.56
C LEU A 141 12.47 7.77 1.58
N PRO A 142 11.60 8.42 2.38
CA PRO A 142 12.01 9.32 3.46
C PRO A 142 13.02 8.64 4.40
N ALA A 143 14.17 9.27 4.63
CA ALA A 143 15.34 8.62 5.25
C ALA A 143 15.08 8.14 6.69
N GLU A 144 14.15 8.77 7.39
CA GLU A 144 13.65 8.42 8.73
C GLU A 144 12.91 7.07 8.79
N MET A 145 12.46 6.53 7.66
CA MET A 145 11.82 5.22 7.56
C MET A 145 12.83 4.05 7.52
N LYS A 146 14.12 4.33 7.34
CA LYS A 146 15.16 3.33 7.18
C LYS A 146 15.47 2.60 8.50
N GLY A 147 15.27 1.29 8.53
CA GLY A 147 15.51 0.48 9.72
C GLY A 147 14.62 0.87 10.91
N ALA A 148 13.41 1.35 10.63
CA ALA A 148 12.49 1.88 11.64
C ALA A 148 11.37 0.89 12.02
N TYR A 149 11.05 -0.11 11.18
CA TYR A 149 9.82 -0.90 11.28
C TYR A 149 10.01 -2.26 11.95
N ASP A 150 9.09 -2.59 12.86
CA ASP A 150 9.03 -3.83 13.63
C ASP A 150 8.07 -4.85 12.98
N HIS A 151 6.93 -4.36 12.46
CA HIS A 151 5.89 -5.15 11.81
C HIS A 151 5.74 -4.69 10.34
N ILE A 152 5.72 -5.62 9.39
CA ILE A 152 5.57 -5.30 7.96
C ILE A 152 4.61 -6.29 7.28
N ILE A 153 3.70 -5.76 6.46
CA ILE A 153 3.02 -6.52 5.40
C ILE A 153 3.47 -6.02 4.03
N CYS A 154 3.63 -6.92 3.07
CA CYS A 154 3.95 -6.58 1.69
C CYS A 154 3.14 -7.42 0.69
N ASP A 155 2.49 -6.77 -0.28
CA ASP A 155 1.89 -7.41 -1.45
C ASP A 155 2.44 -6.77 -2.74
N PRO A 156 3.47 -7.34 -3.38
CA PRO A 156 4.08 -6.71 -4.55
C PRO A 156 3.18 -6.88 -5.80
N PRO A 157 2.86 -5.80 -6.54
CA PRO A 157 1.79 -5.79 -7.55
C PRO A 157 2.00 -6.73 -8.74
N PHE A 158 3.21 -7.27 -8.95
CA PHE A 158 3.50 -8.16 -10.07
C PHE A 158 4.13 -9.48 -9.63
N LEU A 159 3.66 -10.57 -10.25
CA LEU A 159 4.15 -11.94 -10.05
C LEU A 159 5.44 -12.21 -10.86
N SER A 160 6.43 -11.32 -10.75
CA SER A 160 7.73 -11.40 -11.43
C SER A 160 8.89 -11.37 -10.42
N GLU A 161 9.97 -12.12 -10.71
CA GLU A 161 11.13 -12.20 -9.78
C GLU A 161 11.78 -10.82 -9.53
N ASP A 162 11.74 -9.93 -10.52
CA ASP A 162 12.22 -8.55 -10.40
C ASP A 162 11.36 -7.68 -9.47
N CYS A 163 10.03 -7.68 -9.63
CA CYS A 163 9.13 -6.92 -8.75
C CYS A 163 9.19 -7.40 -7.30
N GLN A 164 9.17 -8.74 -7.10
CA GLN A 164 9.30 -9.36 -5.78
C GLN A 164 10.67 -9.05 -5.15
N THR A 165 11.76 -9.05 -5.93
CA THR A 165 13.10 -8.68 -5.44
C THR A 165 13.17 -7.20 -5.06
N LYS A 166 12.63 -6.30 -5.88
CA LYS A 166 12.52 -4.85 -5.58
C LYS A 166 11.74 -4.60 -4.29
N ALA A 167 10.57 -5.23 -4.14
CA ALA A 167 9.78 -5.14 -2.92
C ALA A 167 10.50 -5.71 -1.69
N ALA A 168 11.23 -6.83 -1.83
CA ALA A 168 12.05 -7.37 -0.74
C ALA A 168 13.23 -6.46 -0.35
N LEU A 169 13.80 -5.70 -1.30
CA LEU A 169 14.77 -4.64 -1.00
C LEU A 169 14.13 -3.51 -0.19
N THR A 170 12.90 -3.09 -0.54
CA THR A 170 12.11 -2.11 0.23
C THR A 170 11.86 -2.61 1.66
N VAL A 171 11.26 -3.80 1.81
CA VAL A 171 10.94 -4.41 3.11
C VAL A 171 12.19 -4.55 3.98
N ARG A 172 13.32 -4.96 3.41
CA ARG A 172 14.60 -5.07 4.12
C ARG A 172 15.27 -3.74 4.46
N TRP A 173 14.97 -2.67 3.73
CA TRP A 173 15.45 -1.32 4.02
C TRP A 173 14.61 -0.65 5.11
N LEU A 174 13.31 -0.97 5.20
CA LEU A 174 12.39 -0.54 6.25
C LEU A 174 12.62 -1.28 7.58
N ALA A 175 12.88 -2.58 7.52
CA ALA A 175 12.95 -3.46 8.68
C ALA A 175 14.11 -3.07 9.63
N LYS A 176 13.76 -2.84 10.90
CA LYS A 176 14.66 -2.50 12.01
C LYS A 176 15.65 -3.62 12.36
N SER A 177 15.28 -4.86 12.02
CA SER A 177 16.11 -6.06 12.14
C SER A 177 15.76 -7.05 11.02
N TRP A 178 16.61 -8.04 10.79
CA TRP A 178 16.41 -9.10 9.79
C TRP A 178 16.58 -10.49 10.39
N THR A 179 15.93 -10.73 11.53
CA THR A 179 15.80 -12.06 12.17
C THR A 179 14.33 -12.36 12.49
N ALA A 180 13.99 -13.64 12.62
CA ALA A 180 12.61 -14.07 12.89
C ALA A 180 12.05 -13.53 14.22
N ASP A 181 12.89 -13.42 15.25
CA ASP A 181 12.48 -13.03 16.62
C ASP A 181 12.25 -11.52 16.79
N SER A 182 12.50 -10.71 15.76
CA SER A 182 12.53 -9.23 15.86
C SER A 182 11.95 -8.48 14.67
N LEU A 183 11.42 -9.18 13.68
CA LEU A 183 10.63 -8.64 12.57
C LEU A 183 9.39 -9.52 12.42
N ARG A 184 8.19 -8.96 12.62
CA ARG A 184 6.94 -9.64 12.23
C ARG A 184 6.69 -9.35 10.76
N LEU A 185 6.83 -10.36 9.91
CA LEU A 185 6.66 -10.22 8.46
C LEU A 185 5.51 -11.06 7.92
N ILE A 186 4.65 -10.41 7.13
CA ILE A 186 3.66 -11.01 6.25
C ILE A 186 4.01 -10.62 4.81
N VAL A 187 3.99 -11.59 3.89
CA VAL A 187 4.09 -11.37 2.45
C VAL A 187 2.93 -12.10 1.79
N CYS A 188 2.14 -11.39 0.99
CA CYS A 188 1.07 -11.96 0.18
C CYS A 188 1.49 -11.85 -1.28
N THR A 189 1.32 -12.94 -2.04
CA THR A 189 1.66 -12.99 -3.49
C THR A 189 1.11 -14.29 -4.10
N GLY A 190 1.13 -14.38 -5.42
CA GLY A 190 0.81 -15.60 -6.16
C GLY A 190 1.71 -16.80 -5.82
N GLU A 191 1.08 -17.97 -5.76
CA GLU A 191 1.61 -19.33 -5.59
C GLU A 191 3.02 -19.58 -6.14
N ARG A 192 3.27 -19.13 -7.36
CA ARG A 192 4.47 -19.36 -8.17
C ARG A 192 5.72 -18.67 -7.61
N MET A 193 5.54 -17.70 -6.73
CA MET A 193 6.62 -16.98 -6.06
C MET A 193 7.08 -17.67 -4.76
N GLU A 194 6.45 -18.77 -4.33
CA GLU A 194 6.74 -19.47 -3.07
C GLU A 194 8.23 -19.74 -2.83
N GLY A 195 8.92 -20.36 -3.80
CA GLY A 195 10.35 -20.67 -3.66
C GLY A 195 11.25 -19.42 -3.63
N LEU A 196 10.82 -18.33 -4.28
CA LEU A 196 11.52 -17.05 -4.24
C LEU A 196 11.34 -16.37 -2.87
N VAL A 197 10.10 -16.29 -2.38
CA VAL A 197 9.73 -15.69 -1.09
C VAL A 197 10.37 -16.47 0.07
N THR A 198 10.07 -17.76 0.19
CA THR A 198 10.43 -18.59 1.35
C THR A 198 11.90 -19.01 1.38
N SER A 199 12.55 -19.20 0.23
CA SER A 199 13.91 -19.79 0.19
C SER A 199 15.00 -18.81 -0.23
N LYS A 200 14.69 -17.70 -0.92
CA LYS A 200 15.67 -16.67 -1.32
C LYS A 200 15.50 -15.36 -0.55
N LEU A 201 14.40 -14.64 -0.77
CA LEU A 201 14.22 -13.25 -0.36
C LEU A 201 14.04 -13.10 1.16
N TYR A 202 13.10 -13.86 1.71
CA TYR A 202 12.69 -13.75 3.12
C TYR A 202 13.03 -15.00 3.95
N GLY A 203 13.65 -16.03 3.36
CA GLY A 203 14.05 -17.25 4.08
C GLY A 203 14.97 -17.01 5.29
N LYS A 204 15.75 -15.92 5.28
CA LYS A 204 16.58 -15.50 6.44
C LYS A 204 15.79 -14.95 7.63
N VAL A 205 14.58 -14.46 7.41
CA VAL A 205 13.66 -14.03 8.49
C VAL A 205 12.65 -15.13 8.85
N GLY A 206 12.78 -16.33 8.28
CA GLY A 206 11.99 -17.52 8.64
C GLY A 206 10.66 -17.67 7.90
N THR A 207 10.41 -16.89 6.85
CA THR A 207 9.14 -16.87 6.12
C THR A 207 8.80 -18.23 5.48
N LYS A 208 7.59 -18.72 5.75
CA LYS A 208 7.01 -19.98 5.27
C LYS A 208 5.59 -19.76 4.76
N THR A 209 5.14 -20.68 3.93
CA THR A 209 3.75 -20.77 3.44
C THR A 209 2.81 -21.12 4.60
N SER A 210 1.83 -20.25 4.86
CA SER A 210 0.76 -20.53 5.81
C SER A 210 -0.36 -21.35 5.16
N ASN A 211 -1.26 -21.91 5.96
CA ASN A 211 -2.49 -22.55 5.49
C ASN A 211 -3.66 -21.56 5.29
N TYR A 212 -3.39 -20.24 5.23
CA TYR A 212 -4.41 -19.21 5.06
C TYR A 212 -4.73 -18.92 3.59
N GLU A 213 -6.00 -18.97 3.24
CA GLU A 213 -6.52 -18.69 1.90
C GLU A 213 -6.78 -17.17 1.74
N ILE A 214 -6.10 -16.52 0.78
CA ILE A 214 -6.24 -15.09 0.53
C ILE A 214 -7.40 -14.84 -0.44
N MET A 215 -8.46 -14.19 0.06
CA MET A 215 -9.67 -13.92 -0.72
C MET A 215 -9.75 -12.47 -1.19
N HIS A 216 -10.04 -12.28 -2.47
CA HIS A 216 -10.16 -10.96 -3.12
C HIS A 216 -11.62 -10.55 -3.32
N ALA A 217 -11.93 -9.26 -3.19
CA ALA A 217 -13.29 -8.70 -3.18
C ALA A 217 -14.06 -8.94 -4.50
N LYS A 218 -13.37 -8.96 -5.64
CA LYS A 218 -13.94 -9.33 -6.95
C LYS A 218 -13.47 -10.71 -7.46
N GLY A 219 -12.80 -11.48 -6.59
CA GLY A 219 -12.08 -12.69 -6.96
C GLY A 219 -10.77 -12.42 -7.72
N LEU A 220 -9.91 -13.43 -7.81
CA LEU A 220 -8.67 -13.42 -8.59
C LEU A 220 -8.46 -14.81 -9.21
N SER A 221 -8.01 -14.89 -10.47
CA SER A 221 -7.83 -16.18 -11.17
C SER A 221 -6.45 -16.81 -10.97
N ASN A 222 -5.48 -16.08 -10.40
CA ASN A 222 -4.20 -16.64 -9.95
C ASN A 222 -4.38 -17.19 -8.53
N GLU A 223 -3.78 -18.34 -8.21
CA GLU A 223 -3.77 -18.84 -6.84
C GLU A 223 -2.87 -17.95 -5.98
N PHE A 224 -3.40 -17.43 -4.87
CA PHE A 224 -2.73 -16.44 -4.03
C PHE A 224 -2.55 -16.98 -2.61
N ARG A 225 -1.37 -16.74 -2.02
CA ARG A 225 -0.98 -17.35 -0.74
C ARG A 225 -0.47 -16.31 0.25
N CYS A 226 -0.73 -16.56 1.53
CA CYS A 226 -0.12 -15.84 2.64
C CYS A 226 1.15 -16.56 3.10
N TYR A 227 2.28 -15.85 3.08
CA TYR A 227 3.55 -16.28 3.61
C TYR A 227 3.90 -15.44 4.86
N ALA A 228 4.22 -16.08 5.97
CA ALA A 228 4.54 -15.39 7.23
C ALA A 228 5.76 -16.01 7.90
N ASN A 229 6.40 -15.32 8.85
CA ASN A 229 7.45 -15.91 9.68
C ASN A 229 7.00 -16.32 11.10
N PHE A 230 5.72 -16.10 11.43
CA PHE A 230 5.05 -16.52 12.66
C PHE A 230 3.77 -17.31 12.35
N GLU A 231 3.38 -18.22 13.25
CA GLU A 231 2.03 -18.78 13.31
C GLU A 231 1.18 -17.94 14.26
N CYS A 232 -0.14 -17.93 14.07
CA CYS A 232 -1.10 -17.23 14.92
C CYS A 232 -2.40 -18.04 15.07
N ASP A 233 -3.46 -17.48 15.62
CA ASP A 233 -4.76 -18.18 15.69
C ASP A 233 -5.49 -18.21 14.34
N GLY A 234 -5.18 -17.26 13.44
CA GLY A 234 -5.70 -17.24 12.07
C GLY A 234 -5.02 -18.24 11.12
N TRP A 235 -3.78 -18.66 11.39
CA TRP A 235 -3.05 -19.59 10.52
C TRP A 235 -1.93 -20.38 11.20
N LYS A 236 -1.66 -21.55 10.63
CA LYS A 236 -0.52 -22.44 10.90
C LYS A 236 0.29 -22.66 9.63
N TRP A 237 1.42 -23.35 9.71
CA TRP A 237 2.18 -23.71 8.51
C TRP A 237 1.41 -24.67 7.60
N ALA A 238 1.47 -24.43 6.30
CA ALA A 238 1.05 -25.41 5.31
C ALA A 238 1.88 -26.69 5.47
N LYS A 239 1.23 -27.85 5.31
CA LYS A 239 1.93 -29.14 5.33
C LYS A 239 2.70 -29.29 4.01
N GLN A 240 3.99 -29.58 4.13
CA GLN A 240 4.87 -30.01 3.04
C GLN A 240 4.63 -31.48 2.68
#